data_AF-A0A0M4M1V6-F1
#
_entry.id   AF-A0A0M4M1V6-F1
#
_cell.length_a   1.000
_cell.length_b   1.000
_cell.length_c   1.000
_cell.angle_alpha   90.00
_cell.angle_beta   90.00
_cell.angle_gamma   90.00
#
_symmetry.space_group_name_H-M   'P 1'
#
loop_
_entity.id
_entity.type
_entity.pdbx_description
1 polymer ?
#
loop_
_entity_poly.entity_id
_entity_poly.type
_entity_poly.pdbx_seq_one_letter_code
_entity_poly.pdbx_strand_id
1 'polypeptide(L)'
;MNLSDFKNKIKTLDQNLLKSILNGSALVMIQDKELGLGVSNGAFVIFWIEDERFSSIEDLRGYLEIESEDLFTNYYTHSPLSKEYFETKLSDLMNENGETSFTAQPGDMPEKSLIVSDGELCMLTDEDYIFKYGLFLQLEDKLNSKISSVKARNWLQSGAAYNDYIAVNVFRFSAIE
;
A
#
# COMPACT_ATOMS: atom_id res chain seq x y z
N MET A 1 2.81 4.71 2.91
CA MET A 1 2.83 5.62 4.08
C MET A 1 2.03 4.94 5.17
N ASN A 2 2.59 4.79 6.37
CA ASN A 2 1.84 4.24 7.51
C ASN A 2 0.85 5.25 8.10
N LEU A 3 -0.04 4.73 8.94
CA LEU A 3 -1.05 5.48 9.66
C LEU A 3 -0.49 6.66 10.46
N SER A 4 0.65 6.47 11.13
CA SER A 4 1.26 7.54 11.94
C SER A 4 1.72 8.72 11.09
N ASP A 5 2.38 8.45 9.97
CA ASP A 5 2.78 9.49 9.01
C ASP A 5 1.55 10.15 8.35
N PHE A 6 0.52 9.37 8.01
CA PHE A 6 -0.75 9.90 7.50
C PHE A 6 -1.41 10.88 8.48
N LYS A 7 -1.57 10.46 9.75
CA LYS A 7 -2.13 11.31 10.82
C LYS A 7 -1.33 12.60 11.00
N ASN A 8 -0.01 12.51 10.92
CA ASN A 8 0.85 13.70 10.99
C ASN A 8 0.64 14.63 9.80
N LYS A 9 0.58 14.09 8.57
CA LYS A 9 0.33 14.90 7.36
C LYS A 9 -1.03 15.57 7.37
N ILE A 10 -2.08 14.89 7.84
CA ILE A 10 -3.41 15.48 8.03
C ILE A 10 -3.35 16.70 8.95
N LYS A 11 -2.71 16.55 10.12
CA LYS A 11 -2.53 17.65 11.09
C LYS A 11 -1.80 18.84 10.50
N THR A 12 -0.81 18.59 9.64
CA THR A 12 0.04 19.63 9.04
C THR A 12 -0.40 20.06 7.64
N LEU A 13 -1.61 19.70 7.17
CA LEU A 13 -2.08 20.12 5.85
C LEU A 13 -2.03 21.63 5.68
N ASP A 14 -1.55 22.10 4.54
CA ASP A 14 -1.45 23.52 4.23
C ASP A 14 -2.84 24.19 4.16
N GLN A 15 -2.93 25.46 4.57
CA GLN A 15 -4.19 26.20 4.54
C GLN A 15 -4.76 26.35 3.13
N ASN A 16 -3.92 26.49 2.09
CA ASN A 16 -4.42 26.58 0.71
C ASN A 16 -4.99 25.24 0.23
N LEU A 17 -4.41 24.13 0.69
CA LEU A 17 -4.92 22.80 0.39
C LEU A 17 -6.31 22.62 1.01
N LEU A 18 -6.47 22.91 2.31
CA LEU A 18 -7.77 22.85 2.99
C LEU A 18 -8.79 23.79 2.37
N LYS A 19 -8.38 25.02 2.00
CA LYS A 19 -9.25 25.96 1.30
C LYS A 19 -9.70 25.41 -0.05
N SER A 20 -8.85 24.68 -0.76
CA SER A 20 -9.22 24.06 -2.04
C SER A 20 -10.22 22.92 -1.83
N ILE A 21 -10.09 22.15 -0.76
CA ILE A 21 -11.07 21.11 -0.37
C ILE A 21 -12.43 21.75 -0.06
N LEU A 22 -12.46 22.83 0.72
CA LEU A 22 -13.70 23.59 0.97
C LEU A 22 -14.36 24.13 -0.32
N ASN A 23 -13.57 24.35 -1.37
CA ASN A 23 -14.05 24.78 -2.68
C ASN A 23 -14.35 23.63 -3.65
N GLY A 24 -14.45 22.39 -3.14
CA GLY A 24 -14.87 21.21 -3.92
C GLY A 24 -13.74 20.36 -4.49
N SER A 25 -12.48 20.59 -4.09
CA SER A 25 -11.38 19.66 -4.43
C SER A 25 -11.42 18.43 -3.53
N ALA A 26 -10.93 17.29 -4.03
CA ALA A 26 -10.74 16.09 -3.22
C ALA A 26 -9.34 16.03 -2.61
N LEU A 27 -9.23 15.47 -1.41
CA LEU A 27 -7.99 15.02 -0.81
C LEU A 27 -7.62 13.66 -1.41
N VAL A 28 -6.41 13.54 -1.95
CA VAL A 28 -5.93 12.31 -2.62
C VAL A 28 -4.62 11.80 -2.04
N MET A 29 -4.40 10.50 -2.14
CA MET A 29 -3.12 9.84 -1.86
C MET A 29 -2.20 9.92 -3.08
N ILE A 30 -0.97 10.38 -2.89
CA ILE A 30 0.06 10.42 -3.95
C ILE A 30 1.14 9.39 -3.60
N GLN A 31 1.14 8.28 -4.35
CA GLN A 31 2.16 7.22 -4.30
C GLN A 31 2.46 6.70 -2.87
N ASP A 32 1.44 6.66 -2.01
CA ASP A 32 1.56 6.36 -0.58
C ASP A 32 2.68 7.13 0.14
N LYS A 33 2.96 8.35 -0.29
CA LYS A 33 4.03 9.19 0.28
C LYS A 33 3.52 10.55 0.69
N GLU A 34 2.56 11.10 -0.04
CA GLU A 34 2.11 12.47 0.15
C GLU A 34 0.60 12.59 0.02
N LEU A 35 0.09 13.70 0.55
CA LEU A 35 -1.30 14.10 0.41
C LEU A 35 -1.37 15.27 -0.57
N GLY A 36 -2.33 15.23 -1.48
CA GLY A 36 -2.50 16.25 -2.50
C GLY A 36 -3.95 16.59 -2.77
N LEU A 37 -4.15 17.35 -3.84
CA LEU A 37 -5.47 17.72 -4.35
C LEU A 37 -5.78 16.94 -5.62
N GLY A 38 -7.01 16.51 -5.76
CA GLY A 38 -7.55 15.90 -6.96
C GLY A 38 -9.01 16.31 -7.20
N VAL A 39 -9.64 15.62 -8.15
CA VAL A 39 -11.08 15.74 -8.43
C VAL A 39 -11.83 14.62 -7.70
N SER A 40 -13.09 14.86 -7.32
CA SER A 40 -13.89 13.92 -6.53
C SER A 40 -14.15 12.57 -7.21
N ASN A 41 -14.17 12.54 -8.54
CA ASN A 41 -14.26 11.32 -9.34
C ASN A 41 -12.88 10.80 -9.80
N GLY A 42 -11.81 11.27 -9.18
CA GLY A 42 -10.45 10.89 -9.51
C GLY A 42 -10.05 9.55 -8.88
N ALA A 43 -8.92 9.01 -9.33
CA ALA A 43 -8.29 7.88 -8.65
C ALA A 43 -7.68 8.31 -7.31
N PHE A 44 -7.58 7.37 -6.38
CA PHE A 44 -6.88 7.53 -5.10
C PHE A 44 -7.46 8.60 -4.16
N VAL A 45 -8.76 8.88 -4.29
CA VAL A 45 -9.46 9.81 -3.41
C VAL A 45 -9.58 9.23 -2.01
N ILE A 46 -9.21 10.04 -1.02
CA ILE A 46 -9.32 9.74 0.41
C ILE A 46 -10.57 10.39 0.98
N PHE A 47 -10.82 11.65 0.60
CA PHE A 47 -11.93 12.44 1.11
C PHE A 47 -12.34 13.52 0.09
N TRP A 48 -13.63 13.79 -0.03
CA TRP A 48 -14.17 15.00 -0.65
C TRP A 48 -15.45 15.38 0.08
N ILE A 49 -15.84 16.65 -0.02
CA ILE A 49 -17.07 17.13 0.60
C ILE A 49 -18.24 16.76 -0.31
N GLU A 50 -19.19 15.99 0.21
CA GLU A 50 -20.45 15.71 -0.48
C GLU A 50 -21.55 16.59 0.11
N ASP A 51 -21.94 16.31 1.35
CA ASP A 51 -23.04 16.94 2.05
C ASP A 51 -22.60 17.61 3.37
N GLU A 52 -21.36 17.36 3.81
CA GLU A 52 -20.80 17.92 5.02
C GLU A 52 -20.71 19.45 4.93
N ARG A 53 -21.03 20.12 6.05
CA ARG A 53 -20.95 21.57 6.15
C ARG A 53 -19.90 21.95 7.17
N PHE A 54 -18.78 22.46 6.68
CA PHE A 54 -17.73 23.04 7.51
C PHE A 54 -17.92 24.56 7.57
N SER A 55 -17.88 25.13 8.77
CA SER A 55 -18.03 26.58 8.95
C SER A 55 -16.69 27.33 8.83
N SER A 56 -15.57 26.60 8.89
CA SER A 56 -14.21 27.13 8.81
C SER A 56 -13.19 26.11 8.29
N ILE A 57 -11.96 26.56 8.00
CA ILE A 57 -10.82 25.67 7.66
C ILE A 57 -10.45 24.79 8.87
N GLU A 58 -10.55 25.35 10.06
CA GLU A 58 -10.24 24.71 11.33
C GLU A 58 -11.25 23.61 11.66
N ASP A 59 -12.53 23.81 11.32
CA ASP A 59 -13.57 22.78 11.42
C ASP A 59 -13.24 21.59 10.51
N LEU A 60 -12.88 21.86 9.25
CA LEU A 60 -12.48 20.81 8.31
C LEU A 60 -11.23 20.08 8.80
N ARG A 61 -10.22 20.81 9.31
CA ARG A 61 -9.01 20.20 9.86
C ARG A 61 -9.35 19.29 11.05
N GLY A 62 -10.16 19.79 11.99
CA GLY A 62 -10.59 19.02 13.16
C GLY A 62 -11.33 17.74 12.76
N TYR A 63 -12.21 17.81 11.77
CA TYR A 63 -12.89 16.64 11.22
C TYR A 63 -11.90 15.63 10.62
N LEU A 64 -11.02 16.08 9.71
CA LEU A 64 -10.02 15.20 9.09
C LEU A 64 -9.09 14.54 10.11
N GLU A 65 -8.74 15.26 11.20
CA GLU A 65 -7.93 14.70 12.28
C GLU A 65 -8.67 13.60 13.06
N ILE A 66 -9.95 13.80 13.38
CA ILE A 66 -10.79 12.82 14.09
C ILE A 66 -10.98 11.57 13.22
N GLU A 67 -11.35 11.77 11.95
CA GLU A 67 -11.67 10.69 11.01
C GLU A 67 -10.42 10.07 10.36
N SER A 68 -9.21 10.55 10.69
CA SER A 68 -7.97 10.17 10.00
C SER A 68 -7.71 8.66 9.96
N GLU A 69 -8.08 7.92 11.00
CA GLU A 69 -7.90 6.48 11.04
C GLU A 69 -8.86 5.76 10.10
N ASP A 70 -10.14 6.13 10.14
CA ASP A 70 -11.17 5.54 9.30
C ASP A 70 -10.94 5.88 7.83
N LEU A 71 -10.55 7.13 7.52
CA LEU A 71 -10.17 7.55 6.17
C LEU A 71 -9.00 6.71 5.62
N PHE A 72 -7.98 6.46 6.44
CA PHE A 72 -6.81 5.68 6.05
C PHE A 72 -7.15 4.20 5.82
N THR A 73 -7.88 3.59 6.75
CA THR A 73 -8.30 2.19 6.65
C THR A 73 -9.24 1.99 5.46
N ASN A 74 -10.18 2.92 5.25
CA ASN A 74 -11.10 2.87 4.13
C ASN A 74 -10.35 2.99 2.79
N TYR A 75 -9.36 3.87 2.70
CA TYR A 75 -8.53 4.01 1.50
C TYR A 75 -7.84 2.70 1.14
N TYR A 76 -7.10 2.06 2.06
CA TYR A 76 -6.39 0.82 1.76
C TYR A 76 -7.29 -0.42 1.73
N THR A 77 -8.53 -0.33 2.21
CA THR A 77 -9.53 -1.38 1.97
C THR A 77 -9.78 -1.56 0.48
N HIS A 78 -9.84 -0.45 -0.26
CA HIS A 78 -10.24 -0.43 -1.67
C HIS A 78 -9.08 -0.16 -2.63
N SER A 79 -8.01 0.51 -2.17
CA SER A 79 -6.87 0.91 -3.00
C SER A 79 -5.66 0.02 -2.73
N PRO A 80 -4.94 -0.42 -3.77
CA PRO A 80 -3.65 -1.09 -3.59
C PRO A 80 -2.59 -0.10 -3.09
N LEU A 81 -1.50 -0.63 -2.53
CA LEU A 81 -0.25 0.12 -2.45
C LEU A 81 0.14 0.53 -3.87
N SER A 82 0.65 1.75 -4.02
CA SER A 82 1.37 2.19 -5.20
C SER A 82 2.55 1.28 -5.49
N LYS A 83 2.82 1.12 -6.79
CA LYS A 83 3.92 0.30 -7.28
C LYS A 83 5.26 0.72 -6.70
N GLU A 84 5.53 2.04 -6.72
CA GLU A 84 6.79 2.59 -6.22
C GLU A 84 6.99 2.30 -4.73
N TYR A 85 5.94 2.41 -3.91
CA TYR A 85 6.02 2.10 -2.48
C TYR A 85 6.25 0.61 -2.24
N PHE A 86 5.46 -0.25 -2.89
CA PHE A 86 5.60 -1.70 -2.80
C PHE A 86 7.00 -2.17 -3.20
N GLU A 87 7.50 -1.74 -4.35
CA GLU A 87 8.81 -2.16 -4.87
C GLU A 87 9.96 -1.69 -3.97
N THR A 88 9.87 -0.46 -3.45
CA THR A 88 10.86 0.06 -2.48
C THR A 88 10.87 -0.81 -1.22
N LYS A 89 9.70 -1.06 -0.63
CA LYS A 89 9.59 -1.86 0.60
C LYS A 89 10.02 -3.31 0.41
N LEU A 90 9.67 -3.93 -0.71
CA LEU A 90 10.12 -5.28 -1.02
C LEU A 90 11.64 -5.32 -1.23
N SER A 91 12.22 -4.30 -1.87
CA SER A 91 13.68 -4.20 -1.99
C SER A 91 14.36 -4.13 -0.62
N ASP A 92 13.83 -3.33 0.29
CA ASP A 92 14.37 -3.18 1.65
C ASP A 92 14.30 -4.53 2.39
N LEU A 93 13.14 -5.20 2.37
CA LEU A 93 12.95 -6.52 2.98
C LEU A 93 13.89 -7.58 2.41
N MET A 94 14.10 -7.59 1.09
CA MET A 94 15.05 -8.48 0.42
C MET A 94 16.50 -8.22 0.83
N ASN A 95 16.89 -6.95 0.98
CA ASN A 95 18.23 -6.57 1.44
C ASN A 95 18.47 -6.98 2.91
N GLU A 96 17.43 -6.89 3.74
CA GLU A 96 17.51 -7.23 5.17
C GLU A 96 17.49 -8.73 5.44
N ASN A 97 16.68 -9.49 4.71
CA ASN A 97 16.39 -10.90 5.01
C ASN A 97 17.03 -11.88 4.00
N GLY A 98 17.63 -11.38 2.93
CA GLY A 98 18.13 -12.17 1.81
C GLY A 98 17.05 -12.48 0.77
N GLU A 99 17.40 -12.41 -0.51
CA GLU A 99 16.40 -12.48 -1.58
C GLU A 99 15.82 -13.89 -1.75
N THR A 100 16.60 -14.94 -1.42
CA THR A 100 16.11 -16.33 -1.46
C THR A 100 15.00 -16.62 -0.47
N SER A 101 14.92 -15.86 0.62
CA SER A 101 13.97 -16.08 1.71
C SER A 101 12.52 -15.90 1.25
N PHE A 102 12.31 -15.12 0.17
CA PHE A 102 11.02 -14.88 -0.48
C PHE A 102 10.76 -15.79 -1.69
N THR A 103 11.54 -16.87 -1.84
CA THR A 103 11.38 -17.84 -2.94
C THR A 103 11.03 -19.22 -2.41
N ALA A 104 10.15 -19.91 -3.11
CA ALA A 104 9.78 -21.29 -2.81
C ALA A 104 10.27 -22.23 -3.92
N GLN A 105 10.92 -23.32 -3.55
CA GLN A 105 11.25 -24.40 -4.48
C GLN A 105 9.97 -25.15 -4.90
N PRO A 106 9.98 -25.92 -6.01
CA PRO A 106 8.81 -26.70 -6.41
C PRO A 106 8.31 -27.64 -5.31
N GLY A 107 7.09 -27.39 -4.82
CA GLY A 107 6.43 -28.19 -3.78
C GLY A 107 6.77 -27.80 -2.33
N ASP A 108 7.62 -26.81 -2.12
CA ASP A 108 8.02 -26.32 -0.80
C ASP A 108 7.38 -24.96 -0.48
N MET A 109 7.49 -24.51 0.77
CA MET A 109 7.15 -23.15 1.21
C MET A 109 8.42 -22.27 1.23
N PRO A 110 8.29 -20.94 1.05
CA PRO A 110 9.41 -20.04 1.27
C PRO A 110 9.77 -19.98 2.77
N GLU A 111 10.85 -19.30 3.13
CA GLU A 111 11.10 -18.94 4.53
C GLU A 111 10.17 -17.80 4.97
N LYS A 112 9.96 -16.85 4.07
CA LYS A 112 9.17 -15.64 4.29
C LYS A 112 8.14 -15.48 3.18
N SER A 113 6.94 -15.04 3.54
CA SER A 113 5.93 -14.58 2.60
C SER A 113 5.50 -13.17 2.93
N LEU A 114 4.80 -12.50 2.02
CA LEU A 114 4.44 -11.10 2.13
C LEU A 114 2.93 -10.94 2.20
N ILE A 115 2.46 -9.98 2.99
CA ILE A 115 1.07 -9.54 2.96
C ILE A 115 1.02 -8.02 3.06
N VAL A 116 -0.06 -7.43 2.53
CA VAL A 116 -0.34 -6.02 2.75
C VAL A 116 -1.41 -5.87 3.82
N SER A 117 -1.08 -5.15 4.88
CA SER A 117 -2.02 -4.76 5.94
C SER A 117 -1.88 -3.26 6.20
N ASP A 118 -3.00 -2.54 6.25
CA ASP A 118 -3.06 -1.13 6.68
C ASP A 118 -2.01 -0.23 6.01
N GLY A 119 -1.89 -0.33 4.69
CA GLY A 119 -0.96 0.49 3.91
C GLY A 119 0.53 0.14 4.10
N GLU A 120 0.84 -1.01 4.68
CA GLU A 120 2.20 -1.51 4.86
C GLU A 120 2.40 -2.90 4.24
N LEU A 121 3.60 -3.14 3.73
CA LEU A 121 4.04 -4.45 3.26
C LEU A 121 4.68 -5.19 4.44
N CYS A 122 3.99 -6.20 4.96
CA CYS A 122 4.40 -6.99 6.10
C CYS A 122 5.00 -8.33 5.67
N MET A 123 5.98 -8.78 6.42
CA MET A 123 6.57 -10.11 6.27
C MET A 123 5.91 -11.10 7.23
N LEU A 124 5.65 -12.30 6.75
CA LEU A 124 5.09 -13.42 7.51
C LEU A 124 6.11 -14.56 7.61
N THR A 125 6.00 -15.35 8.67
CA THR A 125 6.73 -16.61 8.87
C THR A 125 5.76 -17.76 9.10
N ASP A 126 6.25 -18.99 9.20
CA ASP A 126 5.45 -20.18 9.47
C ASP A 126 4.70 -20.16 10.82
N GLU A 127 5.03 -19.23 11.71
CA GLU A 127 4.29 -18.96 12.94
C GLU A 127 2.96 -18.22 12.68
N ASP A 128 2.83 -17.53 11.54
CA ASP A 128 1.62 -16.81 11.16
C ASP A 128 0.59 -17.73 10.50
N TYR A 129 -0.64 -17.73 11.02
CA TYR A 129 -1.71 -18.60 10.49
C TYR A 129 -2.05 -18.37 9.00
N ILE A 130 -1.75 -17.17 8.49
CA ILE A 130 -1.96 -16.75 7.10
C ILE A 130 -0.74 -16.91 6.21
N PHE A 131 0.40 -17.36 6.74
CA PHE A 131 1.68 -17.48 6.03
C PHE A 131 1.57 -18.10 4.64
N LYS A 132 0.82 -19.20 4.53
CA LYS A 132 0.61 -19.95 3.29
C LYS A 132 -0.19 -19.23 2.21
N TYR A 133 -0.85 -18.13 2.56
CA TYR A 133 -1.59 -17.28 1.64
C TYR A 133 -0.84 -16.00 1.29
N GLY A 134 0.33 -15.78 1.89
CA GLY A 134 1.18 -14.64 1.56
C GLY A 134 1.76 -14.76 0.16
N LEU A 135 2.17 -13.62 -0.38
CA LEU A 135 2.85 -13.47 -1.65
C LEU A 135 4.32 -13.88 -1.53
N PHE A 136 4.80 -14.71 -2.45
CA PHE A 136 6.19 -15.10 -2.60
C PHE A 136 6.44 -15.58 -4.04
N LEU A 137 7.69 -15.68 -4.46
CA LEU A 137 8.04 -16.20 -5.78
C LEU A 137 8.10 -17.73 -5.76
N GLN A 138 7.15 -18.39 -6.42
CA GLN A 138 7.23 -19.82 -6.69
C GLN A 138 8.20 -20.08 -7.85
N LEU A 139 9.24 -20.88 -7.60
CA LEU A 139 10.19 -21.31 -8.64
C LEU A 139 9.63 -22.52 -9.40
N GLU A 140 9.82 -22.54 -10.72
CA GLU A 140 9.39 -23.61 -11.62
C GLU A 140 10.28 -24.85 -11.51
N ASP A 141 11.59 -24.65 -11.34
CA ASP A 141 12.60 -25.69 -11.25
C ASP A 141 13.29 -25.68 -9.89
N LYS A 142 13.91 -26.81 -9.53
CA LYS A 142 14.81 -26.86 -8.38
C LYS A 142 16.10 -26.11 -8.70
N LEU A 143 16.31 -24.98 -8.02
CA LEU A 143 17.43 -24.08 -8.26
C LEU A 143 18.32 -23.95 -7.02
N ASN A 144 19.62 -23.75 -7.25
CA ASN A 144 20.53 -23.41 -6.16
C ASN A 144 20.28 -21.96 -5.68
N SER A 145 20.70 -21.67 -4.44
CA SER A 145 20.46 -20.37 -3.78
C SER A 145 20.92 -19.16 -4.63
N LYS A 146 22.06 -19.25 -5.33
CA LYS A 146 22.55 -18.14 -6.16
C LYS A 146 21.60 -17.82 -7.32
N ILE A 147 21.06 -18.85 -7.98
CA ILE A 147 20.10 -18.64 -9.07
C ILE A 147 18.75 -18.18 -8.51
N SER A 148 18.30 -18.74 -7.38
CA SER A 148 17.08 -18.30 -6.69
C SER A 148 17.14 -16.81 -6.33
N SER A 149 18.25 -16.30 -5.78
CA SER A 149 18.43 -14.86 -5.52
C SER A 149 18.34 -14.01 -6.79
N VAL A 150 18.90 -14.49 -7.91
CA VAL A 150 18.78 -13.77 -9.20
C VAL A 150 17.34 -13.74 -9.67
N LYS A 151 16.60 -14.85 -9.54
CA LYS A 151 15.18 -14.91 -9.90
C LYS A 151 14.33 -13.99 -9.01
N ALA A 152 14.57 -13.96 -7.70
CA ALA A 152 13.91 -13.05 -6.77
C ALA A 152 14.14 -11.57 -7.13
N ARG A 153 15.39 -11.19 -7.42
CA ARG A 153 15.70 -9.82 -7.86
C ARG A 153 15.05 -9.48 -9.19
N ASN A 154 15.03 -10.41 -10.15
CA ASN A 154 14.35 -10.19 -11.42
C ASN A 154 12.82 -10.08 -11.24
N TRP A 155 12.24 -10.82 -10.31
CA TRP A 155 10.81 -10.75 -9.98
C TRP A 155 10.42 -9.36 -9.47
N LEU A 156 11.24 -8.77 -8.59
CA LEU A 156 11.11 -7.38 -8.17
C LEU A 156 11.35 -6.39 -9.34
N GLN A 157 12.50 -6.47 -10.00
CA GLN A 157 12.95 -5.47 -10.99
C GLN A 157 12.10 -5.43 -12.27
N SER A 158 11.47 -6.54 -12.64
CA SER A 158 10.57 -6.59 -13.79
C SER A 158 9.18 -6.03 -13.49
N GLY A 159 8.87 -5.74 -12.22
CA GLY A 159 7.52 -5.40 -11.77
C GLY A 159 6.58 -6.60 -11.67
N ALA A 160 7.06 -7.83 -11.92
CA ALA A 160 6.26 -9.04 -11.79
C ALA A 160 5.75 -9.24 -10.35
N ALA A 161 6.56 -8.91 -9.34
CA ALA A 161 6.14 -8.95 -7.94
C ALA A 161 4.91 -8.08 -7.64
N TYR A 162 4.86 -6.88 -8.23
CA TYR A 162 3.71 -6.00 -8.09
C TYR A 162 2.48 -6.54 -8.83
N ASN A 163 2.66 -7.11 -10.03
CA ASN A 163 1.57 -7.74 -10.76
C ASN A 163 0.98 -8.93 -9.99
N ASP A 164 1.83 -9.75 -9.37
CA ASP A 164 1.40 -10.87 -8.53
C ASP A 164 0.67 -10.38 -7.27
N TYR A 165 1.16 -9.30 -6.65
CA TYR A 165 0.46 -8.63 -5.55
C TYR A 165 -0.96 -8.20 -5.96
N ILE A 166 -1.10 -7.53 -7.10
CA ILE A 166 -2.41 -7.14 -7.63
C ILE A 166 -3.26 -8.38 -7.93
N ALA A 167 -2.69 -9.40 -8.59
CA ALA A 167 -3.38 -10.63 -8.97
C ALA A 167 -3.98 -11.38 -7.77
N VAL A 168 -3.24 -11.49 -6.67
CA VAL A 168 -3.69 -12.14 -5.42
C VAL A 168 -4.82 -11.34 -4.74
N ASN A 169 -4.88 -10.03 -4.98
CA ASN A 169 -5.84 -9.12 -4.36
C ASN A 169 -6.90 -8.59 -5.35
N VAL A 170 -7.04 -9.20 -6.54
CA VAL A 170 -7.96 -8.70 -7.59
C VAL A 170 -9.37 -8.52 -7.05
N PHE A 171 -9.93 -9.47 -6.30
CA PHE A 171 -11.27 -9.35 -5.74
C PHE A 171 -11.44 -8.16 -4.79
N ARG A 172 -10.37 -7.72 -4.12
CA ARG A 172 -10.37 -6.54 -3.25
C ARG A 172 -10.35 -5.25 -4.04
N PHE A 173 -9.67 -5.22 -5.19
CA PHE A 173 -9.46 -4.01 -6.00
C PHE A 173 -10.39 -3.90 -7.23
N SER A 174 -11.17 -4.93 -7.55
CA SER A 174 -12.09 -4.96 -8.71
C SER A 174 -13.26 -3.98 -8.62
N ALA A 175 -13.43 -3.30 -7.49
CA ALA A 175 -14.45 -2.26 -7.32
C ALA A 175 -13.99 -0.85 -7.76
N ILE A 176 -12.75 -0.72 -8.26
CA ILE A 176 -12.25 0.51 -8.86
C ILE A 176 -12.63 0.49 -10.35
N GLU A 177 -13.89 0.86 -10.67
CA GLU A 177 -14.33 1.24 -12.02
C GLU A 177 -14.46 2.76 -12.16
#